data_AF-A0A3D3A5B9-F1
#
_entry.id   AF-A0A3D3A5B9-F1
#
_cell.length_a   1.000
_cell.length_b   1.000
_cell.length_c   1.000
_cell.angle_alpha   90.00
_cell.angle_beta   90.00
_cell.angle_gamma   90.00
#
_symmetry.space_group_name_H-M   'P 1'
#
loop_
_entity.id
_entity.type
_entity.pdbx_description
1 polymer ?
#
loop_
_entity_poly.entity_id
_entity_poly.type
_entity_poly.pdbx_seq_one_letter_code
_entity_poly.pdbx_strand_id
1 'polypeptide(L)'
;MGGCQEEQSGCSIRQSRNKVPSFAWMMHHFMTWGAILILALAGCRPAHRSQTPTASVPWSVDSLLHANHTPTWEEAVDMATALAASDARATLHEVGMSDVGRPIHALVLTGQPAEASAQREGVNARLKAQPDTVVRVLVNNAIHPGEPCGVNASLALAEAWLAQPDHEGHPLRSASWVIVPQYNVGGASRRNCCTRANQNGPEAYGFRGNAANLDLNRDFVKMDSRNAEAFVSLFHDVDPDVFVDTHTSNGADYPYTMTLIATQADKAGPVLGPFLRDVMEPALYAGMKEAHGPMVPYVYSLGETPEEGILSFLETPRYSTGYTTLFGTLGFTTEAHMLKSFPARVQATHAFLEVLSTWIQNHGAEVKDVRRQEEMRIAQAQILPVRWQLSDHREPLSFTGYSARREWSAVTQGTRLKYDRSSTWTKDIPHANRYDATDSARVPQAWILPQAWRRVVKRLQANGIDMTAIPRDTTMLLEVTWIEKFKSASRPYEGHHPVSVDSIRAELVPVDLYAGDWVIPSKQRAKRYLTEVLSPRGHDAFLVWNFFDAALQRKEYYSSYVFEDTAEEMLRNDENLRTRYTLAQAQHPDWAENPARALLWLFEQSPHNEGTANRHPVYAVPSSMQP
;
A
#
# COMPACT_ATOMS: atom_id res chain seq x y z
N MET A 1 30.64 -41.09 -48.13
CA MET A 1 30.59 -42.12 -49.19
C MET A 1 29.17 -42.66 -49.22
N GLY A 2 28.52 -42.74 -50.39
CA GLY A 2 27.13 -43.24 -50.52
C GLY A 2 26.05 -42.36 -49.85
N GLY A 3 24.78 -42.40 -50.27
CA GLY A 3 24.16 -43.05 -51.43
C GLY A 3 22.69 -42.65 -51.54
N CYS A 4 22.10 -42.65 -52.74
CA CYS A 4 20.72 -42.16 -52.99
C CYS A 4 19.69 -43.31 -53.14
N GLN A 5 18.43 -43.03 -52.79
CA GLN A 5 17.15 -43.54 -53.35
C GLN A 5 16.01 -42.81 -52.58
N GLU A 6 14.90 -42.27 -53.14
CA GLU A 6 13.90 -42.77 -54.11
C GLU A 6 13.12 -43.99 -53.58
N GLU A 7 11.79 -44.15 -53.68
CA GLU A 7 10.60 -43.39 -54.18
C GLU A 7 9.34 -44.13 -53.60
N GLN A 8 8.04 -43.78 -53.68
CA GLN A 8 7.23 -42.86 -54.50
C GLN A 8 5.92 -42.43 -53.76
N SER A 9 5.19 -41.46 -54.34
CA SER A 9 3.71 -41.23 -54.26
C SER A 9 3.19 -40.19 -53.23
N GLY A 10 2.13 -39.41 -53.53
CA GLY A 10 1.40 -39.31 -54.81
C GLY A 10 0.33 -38.19 -54.87
N CYS A 11 0.54 -37.23 -55.78
CA CYS A 11 -0.43 -36.44 -56.55
C CYS A 11 -1.63 -35.72 -55.86
N SER A 12 -1.57 -34.38 -55.83
CA SER A 12 -2.71 -33.52 -56.23
C SER A 12 -2.20 -32.15 -56.70
N ILE A 13 -2.90 -31.49 -57.63
CA ILE A 13 -2.42 -30.28 -58.33
C ILE A 13 -3.49 -29.18 -58.30
N ARG A 14 -3.11 -27.97 -57.87
CA ARG A 14 -3.47 -26.72 -58.57
C ARG A 14 -2.55 -25.55 -58.21
N GLN A 15 -2.27 -24.73 -59.21
CA GLN A 15 -1.35 -23.60 -59.15
C GLN A 15 -2.09 -22.30 -58.82
N SER A 16 -1.41 -21.36 -58.17
CA SER A 16 -1.51 -19.96 -58.56
C SER A 16 -0.15 -19.27 -58.49
N ARG A 17 0.10 -18.39 -59.46
CA ARG A 17 1.24 -17.45 -59.54
C ARG A 17 0.71 -16.10 -58.96
N ASN A 18 1.50 -15.07 -58.61
CA ASN A 18 2.87 -14.75 -59.03
C ASN A 18 3.55 -13.74 -58.07
N LYS A 19 4.87 -13.83 -57.99
CA LYS A 19 5.94 -12.83 -57.68
C LYS A 19 5.62 -11.41 -57.12
N VAL A 20 6.46 -11.02 -56.16
CA VAL A 20 6.80 -9.63 -55.72
C VAL A 20 7.82 -8.98 -56.68
N PRO A 21 7.74 -7.65 -56.90
CA PRO A 21 8.90 -6.74 -56.71
C PRO A 21 8.44 -5.37 -56.11
N SER A 22 9.28 -4.42 -55.66
CA SER A 22 10.64 -4.38 -55.08
C SER A 22 10.91 -2.95 -54.55
N PHE A 23 12.05 -2.71 -53.89
CA PHE A 23 12.43 -1.47 -53.18
C PHE A 23 12.66 -0.18 -54.05
N ALA A 24 12.84 0.96 -53.34
CA ALA A 24 13.32 2.30 -53.77
C ALA A 24 12.28 3.25 -54.43
N TRP A 25 12.34 4.59 -54.30
CA TRP A 25 13.50 5.52 -54.15
C TRP A 25 13.24 6.73 -53.20
N MET A 26 14.04 7.81 -53.28
CA MET A 26 14.22 8.82 -52.20
C MET A 26 14.02 10.31 -52.61
N MET A 27 13.60 11.14 -51.63
CA MET A 27 13.85 12.60 -51.44
C MET A 27 13.23 13.71 -52.34
N HIS A 28 12.99 14.86 -51.65
CA HIS A 28 12.86 16.26 -52.14
C HIS A 28 11.56 16.65 -52.90
N HIS A 29 11.02 17.90 -52.83
CA HIS A 29 11.49 19.20 -52.27
C HIS A 29 10.37 20.01 -51.54
N PHE A 30 10.79 20.76 -50.50
CA PHE A 30 10.44 22.14 -50.08
C PHE A 30 9.08 22.83 -50.36
N MET A 31 8.58 23.52 -49.30
CA MET A 31 7.76 24.77 -49.29
C MET A 31 6.37 24.75 -49.96
N THR A 32 5.31 25.36 -49.40
CA THR A 32 5.22 26.73 -48.85
C THR A 32 4.32 26.87 -47.60
N TRP A 33 4.33 28.07 -46.99
CA TRP A 33 3.42 28.46 -45.91
C TRP A 33 2.07 28.96 -46.44
N GLY A 34 1.00 28.76 -45.67
CA GLY A 34 -0.33 29.31 -45.95
C GLY A 34 -1.22 29.31 -44.71
N ALA A 35 -1.15 30.36 -43.89
CA ALA A 35 -1.95 30.47 -42.68
C ALA A 35 -3.36 31.03 -42.99
N ILE A 36 -4.41 30.35 -42.54
CA ILE A 36 -5.76 30.92 -42.43
C ILE A 36 -6.26 30.67 -41.01
N LEU A 37 -6.47 31.77 -40.28
CA LEU A 37 -7.03 31.80 -38.94
C LEU A 37 -8.55 32.00 -39.06
N ILE A 38 -9.36 31.07 -38.53
CA ILE A 38 -10.81 31.29 -38.36
C ILE A 38 -11.18 31.10 -36.89
N LEU A 39 -11.38 32.23 -36.22
CA LEU A 39 -12.10 32.30 -34.94
C LEU A 39 -13.59 32.13 -35.21
N ALA A 40 -14.22 31.14 -34.58
CA ALA A 40 -15.66 30.90 -34.65
C ALA A 40 -16.28 30.73 -33.26
N LEU A 41 -16.40 31.87 -32.56
CA LEU A 41 -17.39 32.21 -31.53
C LEU A 41 -17.74 31.19 -30.43
N ALA A 42 -17.50 31.60 -29.18
CA ALA A 42 -17.93 30.88 -27.99
C ALA A 42 -19.47 30.72 -27.95
N GLY A 43 -19.94 29.48 -28.10
CA GLY A 43 -21.34 29.11 -27.88
C GLY A 43 -21.68 29.07 -26.39
N CYS A 44 -21.79 30.22 -25.74
CA CYS A 44 -22.28 30.36 -24.36
C CYS A 44 -23.75 29.95 -24.26
N ARG A 45 -24.01 28.63 -24.22
CA ARG A 45 -25.28 28.12 -23.67
C ARG A 45 -25.33 28.54 -22.20
N PRO A 46 -26.41 29.18 -21.73
CA PRO A 46 -26.60 29.32 -20.29
C PRO A 46 -26.66 27.91 -19.71
N ALA A 47 -25.88 27.66 -18.66
CA ALA A 47 -26.03 26.44 -17.89
C ALA A 47 -27.46 26.42 -17.35
N HIS A 48 -28.28 25.47 -17.81
CA HIS A 48 -29.59 25.25 -17.18
C HIS A 48 -29.30 24.87 -15.73
N ARG A 49 -29.56 25.81 -14.81
CA ARG A 49 -29.80 25.47 -13.40
C ARG A 49 -30.98 24.53 -13.39
N SER A 50 -30.71 23.22 -13.35
CA SER A 50 -31.68 22.24 -12.90
C SER A 50 -32.06 22.62 -11.49
N GLN A 51 -33.26 23.17 -11.32
CA GLN A 51 -33.90 23.26 -10.01
C GLN A 51 -34.31 21.85 -9.61
N THR A 52 -33.32 21.03 -9.23
CA THR A 52 -33.54 19.73 -8.60
C THR A 52 -34.21 20.01 -7.25
N PRO A 53 -35.35 19.39 -6.91
CA PRO A 53 -36.10 19.75 -5.71
C PRO A 53 -35.29 19.61 -4.42
N THR A 54 -35.42 20.60 -3.54
CA THR A 54 -34.91 20.53 -2.16
C THR A 54 -35.72 19.50 -1.37
N ALA A 55 -35.23 18.27 -1.38
CA ALA A 55 -35.62 17.20 -0.47
C ALA A 55 -34.37 16.42 -0.03
N SER A 56 -33.31 17.15 0.34
CA SER A 56 -32.21 16.58 1.12
C SER A 56 -32.79 15.96 2.38
N VAL A 57 -32.67 14.64 2.53
CA VAL A 57 -32.92 14.01 3.83
C VAL A 57 -31.91 14.62 4.81
N PRO A 58 -32.34 15.27 5.90
CA PRO A 58 -31.41 15.66 6.95
C PRO A 58 -30.92 14.35 7.57
N TRP A 59 -29.70 13.95 7.20
CA TRP A 59 -29.03 12.78 7.74
C TRP A 59 -28.85 12.99 9.24
N SER A 60 -29.68 12.30 10.03
CA SER A 60 -29.59 12.22 11.49
C SER A 60 -28.87 10.96 11.91
N VAL A 61 -28.39 10.92 13.16
CA VAL A 61 -27.88 9.71 13.84
C VAL A 61 -28.76 8.48 13.55
N ASP A 62 -30.08 8.58 13.75
CA ASP A 62 -31.03 7.49 13.51
C ASP A 62 -31.02 7.02 12.04
N SER A 63 -31.09 7.96 11.10
CA SER A 63 -31.07 7.65 9.66
C SER A 63 -29.75 6.98 9.24
N LEU A 64 -28.62 7.49 9.74
CA LEU A 64 -27.29 6.97 9.45
C LEU A 64 -27.10 5.55 9.99
N LEU A 65 -27.55 5.28 11.22
CA LEU A 65 -27.37 3.98 11.88
C LEU A 65 -28.38 2.91 11.44
N HIS A 66 -29.60 3.28 11.07
CA HIS A 66 -30.71 2.34 10.89
C HIS A 66 -31.25 2.22 9.46
N ALA A 67 -31.01 3.18 8.56
CA ALA A 67 -31.51 3.13 7.18
C ALA A 67 -30.59 2.36 6.21
N ASN A 68 -31.14 1.92 5.07
CA ASN A 68 -30.39 1.14 4.07
C ASN A 68 -29.64 1.99 3.01
N HIS A 69 -29.28 3.23 3.36
CA HIS A 69 -28.65 4.20 2.46
C HIS A 69 -27.35 4.76 3.06
N THR A 70 -26.39 5.09 2.19
CA THR A 70 -25.18 5.84 2.55
C THR A 70 -25.18 7.20 1.83
N PRO A 71 -24.64 8.27 2.45
CA PRO A 71 -24.37 9.52 1.78
C PRO A 71 -23.56 9.34 0.49
N THR A 72 -23.84 10.16 -0.52
CA THR A 72 -22.89 10.47 -1.60
C THR A 72 -21.67 11.23 -1.05
N TRP A 73 -20.64 11.43 -1.87
CA TRP A 73 -19.48 12.25 -1.48
C TRP A 73 -19.93 13.69 -1.19
N GLU A 74 -20.79 14.24 -2.05
CA GLU A 74 -21.41 15.55 -1.88
C GLU A 74 -22.14 15.65 -0.52
N GLU A 75 -23.08 14.74 -0.24
CA GLU A 75 -23.85 14.76 1.02
C GLU A 75 -22.96 14.59 2.27
N ALA A 76 -21.92 13.73 2.21
CA ALA A 76 -20.99 13.56 3.33
C ALA A 76 -20.16 14.82 3.62
N VAL A 77 -19.84 15.60 2.59
CA VAL A 77 -19.14 16.90 2.72
C VAL A 77 -20.10 17.98 3.22
N ASP A 78 -21.33 18.03 2.72
CA ASP A 78 -22.35 18.96 3.20
C ASP A 78 -22.67 18.74 4.69
N MET A 79 -22.79 17.48 5.13
CA MET A 79 -22.94 17.13 6.54
C MET A 79 -21.75 17.59 7.39
N ALA A 80 -20.52 17.25 6.98
CA ALA A 80 -19.33 17.63 7.72
C ALA A 80 -19.14 19.17 7.78
N THR A 81 -19.59 19.88 6.75
CA THR A 81 -19.64 21.35 6.70
C THR A 81 -20.67 21.89 7.69
N ALA A 82 -21.86 21.29 7.77
CA ALA A 82 -22.90 21.69 8.71
C ALA A 82 -22.45 21.48 10.18
N LEU A 83 -21.78 20.36 10.49
CA LEU A 83 -21.22 20.11 11.82
C LEU A 83 -20.12 21.13 12.19
N ALA A 84 -19.18 21.41 11.26
CA ALA A 84 -18.13 22.41 11.47
C ALA A 84 -18.64 23.87 11.54
N ALA A 85 -19.86 24.13 11.05
CA ALA A 85 -20.54 25.41 11.16
C ALA A 85 -21.40 25.54 12.42
N SER A 86 -21.80 24.42 13.05
CA SER A 86 -22.69 24.41 14.22
C SER A 86 -21.94 24.43 15.56
N ASP A 87 -20.74 23.83 15.63
CA ASP A 87 -19.94 23.74 16.86
C ASP A 87 -18.45 23.97 16.56
N ALA A 88 -17.82 24.93 17.25
CA ALA A 88 -16.39 25.24 17.11
C ALA A 88 -15.45 24.13 17.61
N ARG A 89 -15.93 23.12 18.33
CA ARG A 89 -15.20 21.86 18.59
C ARG A 89 -14.89 21.11 17.28
N ALA A 90 -15.67 21.35 16.22
CA ALA A 90 -15.48 20.79 14.89
C ALA A 90 -14.87 21.81 13.90
N THR A 91 -14.04 21.35 12.97
CA THR A 91 -13.55 22.13 11.82
C THR A 91 -13.38 21.20 10.61
N LEU A 92 -13.72 21.68 9.40
CA LEU A 92 -13.56 20.92 8.15
C LEU A 92 -12.41 21.50 7.32
N HIS A 93 -11.53 20.63 6.82
CA HIS A 93 -10.35 21.01 6.04
C HIS A 93 -10.33 20.26 4.71
N GLU A 94 -9.98 20.94 3.62
CA GLU A 94 -9.51 20.28 2.38
C GLU A 94 -8.07 19.82 2.60
N VAL A 95 -7.78 18.54 2.38
CA VAL A 95 -6.48 17.91 2.72
C VAL A 95 -5.69 17.42 1.51
N GLY A 96 -6.12 17.82 0.31
CA GLY A 96 -5.52 17.43 -0.96
C GLY A 96 -6.59 17.07 -2.00
N MET A 97 -6.14 16.75 -3.21
CA MET A 97 -7.02 16.47 -4.35
C MET A 97 -7.01 14.99 -4.71
N SER A 98 -8.16 14.46 -5.13
CA SER A 98 -8.26 13.13 -5.72
C SER A 98 -7.93 13.11 -7.22
N ASP A 99 -7.77 11.92 -7.79
CA ASP A 99 -7.52 11.74 -9.24
C ASP A 99 -8.64 12.28 -10.14
N VAL A 100 -9.86 12.49 -9.62
CA VAL A 100 -10.97 13.13 -10.36
C VAL A 100 -10.97 14.67 -10.25
N GLY A 101 -9.96 15.28 -9.62
CA GLY A 101 -9.90 16.73 -9.45
C GLY A 101 -10.94 17.29 -8.46
N ARG A 102 -11.40 16.46 -7.52
CA ARG A 102 -12.26 16.86 -6.38
C ARG A 102 -11.46 16.80 -5.08
N PRO A 103 -11.66 17.72 -4.11
CA PRO A 103 -10.96 17.69 -2.83
C PRO A 103 -11.33 16.47 -1.99
N ILE A 104 -10.36 15.98 -1.23
CA ILE A 104 -10.54 15.07 -0.10
C ILE A 104 -10.63 15.95 1.14
N HIS A 105 -11.52 15.60 2.07
CA HIS A 105 -11.79 16.39 3.27
C HIS A 105 -11.46 15.62 4.55
N ALA A 106 -11.09 16.34 5.60
CA ALA A 106 -11.00 15.82 6.96
C ALA A 106 -11.79 16.69 7.94
N LEU A 107 -12.73 16.08 8.65
CA LEU A 107 -13.46 16.67 9.77
C LEU A 107 -12.63 16.45 11.04
N VAL A 108 -12.16 17.53 11.66
CA VAL A 108 -11.34 17.52 12.88
C VAL A 108 -12.19 17.93 14.06
N LEU A 109 -12.32 17.03 15.04
CA LEU A 109 -13.07 17.20 16.29
C LEU A 109 -12.09 17.21 17.48
N THR A 110 -12.17 18.20 18.36
CA THR A 110 -11.32 18.27 19.58
C THR A 110 -12.07 18.83 20.78
N GLY A 111 -11.62 18.53 22.00
CA GLY A 111 -12.25 18.99 23.23
C GLY A 111 -12.26 20.52 23.41
N GLN A 112 -11.17 21.20 23.04
CA GLN A 112 -11.18 22.68 23.05
C GLN A 112 -11.80 23.24 21.77
N PRO A 113 -12.71 24.24 21.86
CA PRO A 113 -13.23 24.96 20.69
C PRO A 113 -12.13 25.65 19.88
N ALA A 114 -12.35 25.79 18.58
CA ALA A 114 -11.51 26.56 17.68
C ALA A 114 -11.71 28.07 17.88
N GLU A 115 -10.63 28.85 17.78
CA GLU A 115 -10.75 30.30 17.59
C GLU A 115 -11.26 30.63 16.17
N ALA A 116 -11.81 31.84 15.98
CA ALA A 116 -12.36 32.29 14.70
C ALA A 116 -11.30 32.46 13.57
N SER A 117 -10.00 32.38 13.89
CA SER A 117 -8.92 32.24 12.92
C SER A 117 -8.65 30.78 12.55
N ALA A 118 -8.74 29.85 13.51
CA ALA A 118 -8.25 28.47 13.42
C ALA A 118 -8.95 27.60 12.36
N GLN A 119 -10.13 28.00 11.87
CA GLN A 119 -10.74 27.44 10.65
C GLN A 119 -9.85 27.59 9.39
N ARG A 120 -8.81 28.43 9.42
CA ARG A 120 -7.86 28.68 8.32
C ARG A 120 -6.44 28.20 8.61
N GLU A 121 -6.19 27.61 9.78
CA GLU A 121 -4.82 27.27 10.24
C GLU A 121 -4.40 25.82 9.96
N GLY A 122 -5.32 25.01 9.41
CA GLY A 122 -5.04 23.63 8.98
C GLY A 122 -5.06 22.59 10.11
N VAL A 123 -5.04 21.31 9.72
CA VAL A 123 -5.19 20.16 10.62
C VAL A 123 -4.07 20.11 11.67
N ASN A 124 -2.82 20.32 11.25
CA ASN A 124 -1.65 20.24 12.15
C ASN A 124 -1.67 21.30 13.26
N ALA A 125 -2.03 22.54 12.96
CA ALA A 125 -2.17 23.60 13.96
C ALA A 125 -3.33 23.32 14.93
N ARG A 126 -4.49 22.91 14.39
CA ARG A 126 -5.69 22.59 15.17
C ARG A 126 -5.44 21.50 16.22
N LEU A 127 -4.59 20.51 15.90
CA LEU A 127 -4.19 19.43 16.79
C LEU A 127 -3.05 19.81 17.74
N LYS A 128 -2.07 20.62 17.31
CA LYS A 128 -0.99 21.15 18.17
C LYS A 128 -1.48 22.11 19.25
N ALA A 129 -2.65 22.72 19.07
CA ALA A 129 -3.32 23.52 20.10
C ALA A 129 -3.88 22.66 21.26
N GLN A 130 -4.00 21.34 21.10
CA GLN A 130 -4.46 20.45 22.18
C GLN A 130 -3.27 19.97 23.03
N PRO A 131 -3.45 19.69 24.34
CA PRO A 131 -2.39 19.13 25.18
C PRO A 131 -1.82 17.82 24.60
N ASP A 132 -0.50 17.61 24.71
CA ASP A 132 0.15 16.41 24.14
C ASP A 132 -0.33 15.08 24.75
N THR A 133 -0.95 15.12 25.93
CA THR A 133 -1.63 13.97 26.56
C THR A 133 -2.88 13.52 25.81
N VAL A 134 -3.46 14.37 24.95
CA VAL A 134 -4.65 14.05 24.14
C VAL A 134 -4.24 13.12 22.98
N VAL A 135 -4.90 11.97 22.89
CA VAL A 135 -4.66 10.96 21.86
C VAL A 135 -5.21 11.45 20.52
N ARG A 136 -4.42 11.36 19.45
CA ARG A 136 -4.84 11.71 18.09
C ARG A 136 -5.30 10.45 17.36
N VAL A 137 -6.56 10.41 16.96
CA VAL A 137 -7.17 9.29 16.24
C VAL A 137 -7.47 9.71 14.81
N LEU A 138 -6.95 8.99 13.82
CA LEU A 138 -7.28 9.19 12.41
C LEU A 138 -8.18 8.05 11.93
N VAL A 139 -9.41 8.39 11.52
CA VAL A 139 -10.38 7.44 10.96
C VAL A 139 -10.52 7.68 9.46
N ASN A 140 -10.19 6.67 8.67
CA ASN A 140 -10.24 6.69 7.23
C ASN A 140 -11.43 5.86 6.72
N ASN A 141 -12.38 6.51 6.04
CA ASN A 141 -13.61 5.86 5.58
C ASN A 141 -13.65 5.77 4.04
N ALA A 142 -14.30 4.73 3.54
CA ALA A 142 -14.53 4.52 2.10
C ALA A 142 -13.26 4.63 1.23
N ILE A 143 -12.18 3.96 1.66
CA ILE A 143 -11.05 3.59 0.77
C ILE A 143 -11.52 2.67 -0.37
N HIS A 144 -12.48 1.79 -0.05
CA HIS A 144 -13.35 1.12 -1.02
C HIS A 144 -14.79 1.62 -0.82
N PRO A 145 -15.27 2.60 -1.63
CA PRO A 145 -16.61 3.17 -1.52
C PRO A 145 -17.79 2.19 -1.68
N GLY A 146 -17.52 0.94 -2.04
CA GLY A 146 -18.48 -0.17 -1.97
C GLY A 146 -18.64 -0.77 -0.58
N GLU A 147 -17.91 -0.25 0.42
CA GLU A 147 -17.81 -0.74 1.80
C GLU A 147 -18.10 0.41 2.80
N PRO A 148 -19.21 1.17 2.63
CA PRO A 148 -19.35 2.52 3.20
C PRO A 148 -19.74 2.56 4.69
N CYS A 149 -19.59 1.45 5.42
CA CYS A 149 -20.13 1.29 6.78
C CYS A 149 -19.58 2.33 7.78
N GLY A 150 -18.29 2.66 7.65
CA GLY A 150 -17.64 3.70 8.44
C GLY A 150 -18.06 5.13 8.09
N VAL A 151 -18.54 5.39 6.87
CA VAL A 151 -19.04 6.72 6.46
C VAL A 151 -20.23 7.11 7.33
N ASN A 152 -21.24 6.25 7.38
CA ASN A 152 -22.41 6.45 8.23
C ASN A 152 -22.02 6.47 9.72
N ALA A 153 -21.21 5.50 10.17
CA ALA A 153 -20.85 5.38 11.57
C ALA A 153 -20.05 6.59 12.09
N SER A 154 -19.04 7.05 11.36
CA SER A 154 -18.20 8.18 11.78
C SER A 154 -18.97 9.51 11.80
N LEU A 155 -19.89 9.71 10.85
CA LEU A 155 -20.72 10.92 10.80
C LEU A 155 -21.78 10.92 11.91
N ALA A 156 -22.43 9.79 12.19
CA ALA A 156 -23.37 9.64 13.30
C ALA A 156 -22.68 9.87 14.65
N LEU A 157 -21.47 9.34 14.83
CA LEU A 157 -20.67 9.51 16.03
C LEU A 157 -20.26 10.98 16.23
N ALA A 158 -19.87 11.67 15.16
CA ALA A 158 -19.54 13.10 15.18
C ALA A 158 -20.75 13.96 15.56
N GLU A 159 -21.92 13.71 14.96
CA GLU A 159 -23.18 14.39 15.31
C GLU A 159 -23.55 14.14 16.78
N ALA A 160 -23.50 12.88 17.23
CA ALA A 160 -23.85 12.48 18.59
C ALA A 160 -22.92 13.05 19.67
N TRP A 161 -21.62 13.20 19.39
CA TRP A 161 -20.66 13.84 20.32
C TRP A 161 -20.78 15.36 20.34
N LEU A 162 -21.04 16.01 19.21
CA LEU A 162 -21.24 17.47 19.19
C LEU A 162 -22.60 17.86 19.82
N ALA A 163 -23.60 16.98 19.78
CA ALA A 163 -24.86 17.14 20.50
C ALA A 163 -24.74 16.93 22.03
N GLN A 164 -23.64 16.35 22.53
CA GLN A 164 -23.43 16.16 23.96
C GLN A 164 -22.93 17.45 24.65
N PRO A 165 -23.45 17.76 25.85
CA PRO A 165 -22.90 18.85 26.68
C PRO A 165 -21.49 18.50 27.14
N ASP A 166 -20.66 19.50 27.40
CA ASP A 166 -19.33 19.27 27.95
C ASP A 166 -19.41 18.71 29.39
N HIS A 167 -18.78 17.56 29.62
CA HIS A 167 -18.69 16.87 30.90
C HIS A 167 -17.35 16.12 31.00
N GLU A 168 -16.97 15.67 32.20
CA GLU A 168 -15.62 15.12 32.45
C GLU A 168 -15.26 13.95 31.52
N GLY A 169 -16.11 12.93 31.44
CA GLY A 169 -15.96 11.79 30.52
C GLY A 169 -16.34 12.04 29.04
N HIS A 170 -16.38 13.29 28.57
CA HIS A 170 -16.77 13.60 27.19
C HIS A 170 -15.67 13.14 26.20
N PRO A 171 -15.98 12.33 25.17
CA PRO A 171 -14.99 11.71 24.25
C PRO A 171 -13.89 12.65 23.73
N LEU A 172 -14.27 13.87 23.33
CA LEU A 172 -13.32 14.84 22.76
C LEU A 172 -12.30 15.39 23.78
N ARG A 173 -12.46 15.15 25.09
CA ARG A 173 -11.49 15.57 26.13
C ARG A 173 -10.26 14.67 26.21
N SER A 174 -10.40 13.37 25.98
CA SER A 174 -9.28 12.42 25.97
C SER A 174 -8.63 12.28 24.59
N ALA A 175 -9.41 12.49 23.52
CA ALA A 175 -8.97 12.25 22.16
C ALA A 175 -9.41 13.34 21.17
N SER A 176 -8.52 13.69 20.25
CA SER A 176 -8.83 14.47 19.06
C SER A 176 -9.03 13.54 17.88
N TRP A 177 -10.16 13.65 17.21
CA TRP A 177 -10.56 12.76 16.13
C TRP A 177 -10.50 13.47 14.79
N VAL A 178 -9.84 12.84 13.83
CA VAL A 178 -9.72 13.30 12.44
C VAL A 178 -10.41 12.27 11.57
N ILE A 179 -11.57 12.63 11.03
CA ILE A 179 -12.42 11.75 10.25
C ILE A 179 -12.32 12.16 8.79
N VAL A 180 -11.76 11.30 7.93
CA VAL A 180 -11.89 11.44 6.47
C VAL A 180 -13.24 10.82 6.09
N PRO A 181 -14.26 11.60 5.66
CA PRO A 181 -15.61 11.05 5.47
C PRO A 181 -15.69 10.09 4.29
N GLN A 182 -15.01 10.41 3.18
CA GLN A 182 -14.84 9.51 2.03
C GLN A 182 -13.48 9.74 1.35
N TYR A 183 -12.56 8.78 1.51
CA TYR A 183 -11.19 8.87 1.00
C TYR A 183 -11.11 8.71 -0.53
N ASN A 184 -11.75 7.68 -1.08
CA ASN A 184 -11.71 7.39 -2.52
C ASN A 184 -12.83 8.15 -3.27
N VAL A 185 -12.70 9.46 -3.36
CA VAL A 185 -13.68 10.37 -4.00
C VAL A 185 -14.03 9.97 -5.44
N GLY A 186 -13.05 9.42 -6.19
CA GLY A 186 -13.27 8.93 -7.56
C GLY A 186 -14.16 7.68 -7.61
N GLY A 187 -13.90 6.69 -6.75
CA GLY A 187 -14.76 5.51 -6.60
C GLY A 187 -16.15 5.88 -6.06
N ALA A 188 -16.23 6.81 -5.10
CA ALA A 188 -17.47 7.29 -4.50
C ALA A 188 -18.39 7.96 -5.53
N SER A 189 -17.82 8.79 -6.41
CA SER A 189 -18.53 9.44 -7.51
C SER A 189 -19.13 8.42 -8.51
N ARG A 190 -18.62 7.17 -8.54
CA ARG A 190 -19.14 6.06 -9.37
C ARG A 190 -20.20 5.24 -8.62
N ARG A 191 -21.30 5.91 -8.24
CA ARG A 191 -22.47 5.31 -7.57
C ARG A 191 -23.08 4.17 -8.40
N ASN A 192 -23.42 3.06 -7.73
CA ASN A 192 -24.09 1.88 -8.28
C ASN A 192 -24.74 1.05 -7.15
N CYS A 193 -25.65 0.12 -7.47
CA CYS A 193 -26.29 -0.77 -6.50
C CYS A 193 -25.65 -2.17 -6.39
N CYS A 194 -24.90 -2.58 -7.42
CA CYS A 194 -24.95 -3.98 -7.85
C CYS A 194 -23.62 -4.57 -8.34
N THR A 195 -22.49 -3.84 -8.32
CA THR A 195 -21.21 -4.40 -8.80
C THR A 195 -20.57 -5.41 -7.84
N ARG A 196 -20.99 -5.47 -6.57
CA ARG A 196 -20.42 -6.36 -5.55
C ARG A 196 -21.33 -7.57 -5.28
N ALA A 197 -21.32 -8.54 -6.20
CA ALA A 197 -22.17 -9.73 -6.14
C ALA A 197 -21.96 -10.63 -4.89
N ASN A 198 -20.86 -10.44 -4.16
CA ASN A 198 -20.53 -11.16 -2.92
C ASN A 198 -20.96 -10.43 -1.62
N GLN A 199 -21.72 -9.33 -1.72
CA GLN A 199 -22.05 -8.46 -0.60
C GLN A 199 -23.50 -7.99 -0.61
N ASN A 200 -24.11 -7.95 0.56
CA ASN A 200 -25.42 -7.35 0.81
C ASN A 200 -25.25 -5.83 1.03
N GLY A 201 -25.15 -5.06 -0.05
CA GLY A 201 -24.90 -3.61 0.00
C GLY A 201 -26.10 -2.77 0.47
N PRO A 202 -25.89 -1.48 0.82
CA PRO A 202 -26.97 -0.49 0.81
C PRO A 202 -27.51 -0.32 -0.62
N GLU A 203 -28.64 0.37 -0.78
CA GLU A 203 -29.32 0.54 -2.09
C GLU A 203 -28.40 1.12 -3.20
N ALA A 204 -27.48 2.01 -2.83
CA ALA A 204 -26.43 2.49 -3.71
C ALA A 204 -25.15 2.81 -2.92
N TYR A 205 -24.00 2.47 -3.49
CA TYR A 205 -22.65 2.63 -2.96
C TYR A 205 -21.67 2.98 -4.10
N GLY A 206 -20.43 3.33 -3.80
CA GLY A 206 -19.42 3.66 -4.82
C GLY A 206 -18.63 2.45 -5.34
N PHE A 207 -17.82 2.65 -6.39
CA PHE A 207 -16.97 1.59 -6.94
C PHE A 207 -15.71 1.35 -6.08
N ARG A 208 -15.15 0.13 -6.10
CA ARG A 208 -13.98 -0.25 -5.28
C ARG A 208 -12.70 0.50 -5.70
N GLY A 209 -12.37 0.47 -6.99
CA GLY A 209 -11.20 1.14 -7.52
C GLY A 209 -11.41 2.66 -7.62
N ASN A 210 -10.32 3.42 -7.63
CA ASN A 210 -10.38 4.85 -7.92
C ASN A 210 -10.59 5.13 -9.43
N ALA A 211 -10.45 6.38 -9.88
CA ALA A 211 -10.64 6.73 -11.29
C ALA A 211 -9.56 6.19 -12.24
N ALA A 212 -8.35 5.93 -11.74
CA ALA A 212 -7.31 5.18 -12.45
C ALA A 212 -7.50 3.65 -12.35
N ASN A 213 -8.60 3.19 -11.73
CA ASN A 213 -8.90 1.79 -11.41
C ASN A 213 -7.83 1.12 -10.52
N LEU A 214 -7.16 1.89 -9.67
CA LEU A 214 -6.28 1.37 -8.61
C LEU A 214 -7.08 0.97 -7.37
N ASP A 215 -6.68 -0.13 -6.73
CA ASP A 215 -7.08 -0.44 -5.34
C ASP A 215 -6.25 0.42 -4.39
N LEU A 216 -6.89 1.43 -3.77
CA LEU A 216 -6.18 2.37 -2.90
C LEU A 216 -5.62 1.71 -1.63
N ASN A 217 -6.14 0.55 -1.20
CA ASN A 217 -5.54 -0.22 -0.10
C ASN A 217 -4.32 -1.06 -0.57
N ARG A 218 -3.65 -0.61 -1.63
CA ARG A 218 -2.36 -1.10 -2.13
C ARG A 218 -1.40 0.05 -2.49
N ASP A 219 -1.78 1.30 -2.25
CA ASP A 219 -1.13 2.48 -2.82
C ASP A 219 -0.22 3.25 -1.83
N PHE A 220 -0.17 2.91 -0.54
CA PHE A 220 0.46 3.77 0.48
C PHE A 220 1.98 3.98 0.36
N VAL A 221 2.74 2.98 -0.11
CA VAL A 221 4.18 3.17 -0.42
C VAL A 221 4.42 3.56 -1.87
N LYS A 222 3.74 2.91 -2.83
CA LYS A 222 3.97 3.18 -4.26
C LYS A 222 3.41 4.54 -4.70
N MET A 223 2.39 5.07 -4.01
CA MET A 223 1.87 6.43 -4.07
C MET A 223 1.69 6.93 -5.52
N ASP A 224 0.88 6.22 -6.29
CA ASP A 224 0.63 6.55 -7.71
C ASP A 224 -0.69 7.30 -7.95
N SER A 225 -1.63 7.26 -6.99
CA SER A 225 -2.79 8.15 -6.97
C SER A 225 -2.54 9.40 -6.14
N ARG A 226 -3.20 10.50 -6.50
CA ARG A 226 -3.24 11.72 -5.68
C ARG A 226 -3.97 11.52 -4.36
N ASN A 227 -4.86 10.52 -4.30
CA ASN A 227 -5.47 10.10 -3.05
C ASN A 227 -4.39 9.67 -2.05
N ALA A 228 -3.43 8.83 -2.45
CA ALA A 228 -2.30 8.46 -1.58
C ALA A 228 -1.40 9.67 -1.24
N GLU A 229 -1.14 10.58 -2.18
CA GLU A 229 -0.41 11.83 -1.91
C GLU A 229 -1.09 12.66 -0.80
N ALA A 230 -2.42 12.82 -0.87
CA ALA A 230 -3.21 13.53 0.12
C ALA A 230 -3.28 12.81 1.48
N PHE A 231 -3.40 11.48 1.48
CA PHE A 231 -3.37 10.70 2.72
C PHE A 231 -2.01 10.82 3.42
N VAL A 232 -0.90 10.72 2.68
CA VAL A 232 0.44 10.84 3.26
C VAL A 232 0.64 12.23 3.87
N SER A 233 0.21 13.30 3.18
CA SER A 233 0.23 14.67 3.74
C SER A 233 -0.59 14.76 5.03
N LEU A 234 -1.85 14.32 5.00
CA LEU A 234 -2.72 14.33 6.18
C LEU A 234 -2.14 13.51 7.33
N PHE A 235 -1.60 12.33 7.06
CA PHE A 235 -1.02 11.44 8.07
C PHE A 235 0.14 12.11 8.82
N HIS A 236 1.02 12.83 8.10
CA HIS A 236 2.10 13.60 8.73
C HIS A 236 1.61 14.89 9.42
N ASP A 237 0.56 15.53 8.91
CA ASP A 237 -0.09 16.67 9.58
C ASP A 237 -0.81 16.27 10.88
N VAL A 238 -1.38 15.07 10.94
CA VAL A 238 -2.05 14.57 12.15
C VAL A 238 -1.06 14.01 13.17
N ASP A 239 -0.07 13.23 12.71
CA ASP A 239 0.73 12.34 13.55
C ASP A 239 -0.17 11.53 14.51
N PRO A 240 -0.99 10.61 13.97
CA PRO A 240 -1.97 9.88 14.76
C PRO A 240 -1.28 8.90 15.72
N ASP A 241 -1.79 8.83 16.93
CA ASP A 241 -1.42 7.81 17.89
C ASP A 241 -2.11 6.47 17.54
N VAL A 242 -3.38 6.56 17.14
CA VAL A 242 -4.23 5.44 16.72
C VAL A 242 -4.79 5.72 15.33
N PHE A 243 -4.82 4.71 14.47
CA PHE A 243 -5.38 4.78 13.13
C PHE A 243 -6.44 3.69 12.92
N VAL A 244 -7.56 4.05 12.30
CA VAL A 244 -8.65 3.12 11.97
C VAL A 244 -9.04 3.27 10.50
N ASP A 245 -9.00 2.19 9.73
CA ASP A 245 -9.49 2.13 8.36
C ASP A 245 -10.75 1.26 8.29
N THR A 246 -11.84 1.74 7.67
CA THR A 246 -13.14 1.05 7.73
C THR A 246 -13.45 0.30 6.42
N HIS A 247 -13.62 -1.02 6.51
CA HIS A 247 -13.83 -1.95 5.38
C HIS A 247 -15.07 -2.83 5.57
N THR A 248 -15.30 -3.76 4.66
CA THR A 248 -16.38 -4.76 4.72
C THR A 248 -15.89 -6.09 4.14
N SER A 249 -15.95 -7.12 4.97
CA SER A 249 -15.12 -8.33 4.85
C SER A 249 -15.41 -9.18 3.62
N ASN A 250 -14.54 -10.17 3.35
CA ASN A 250 -14.72 -11.11 2.25
C ASN A 250 -14.44 -12.53 2.74
N GLY A 251 -14.94 -13.55 2.02
CA GLY A 251 -14.72 -14.97 2.36
C GLY A 251 -15.97 -15.69 2.83
N ALA A 252 -15.88 -16.34 4.01
CA ALA A 252 -16.92 -17.22 4.57
C ALA A 252 -18.19 -16.48 5.05
N ASP A 253 -19.25 -17.25 5.35
CA ASP A 253 -20.48 -16.78 6.00
C ASP A 253 -20.47 -17.27 7.46
N TYR A 254 -20.58 -16.37 8.43
CA TYR A 254 -20.45 -16.67 9.86
C TYR A 254 -21.38 -15.79 10.71
N PRO A 255 -21.73 -16.17 11.97
CA PRO A 255 -22.67 -15.42 12.80
C PRO A 255 -22.21 -14.01 13.20
N TYR A 256 -20.90 -13.78 13.41
CA TYR A 256 -20.35 -12.48 13.82
C TYR A 256 -20.70 -11.31 12.87
N THR A 257 -20.96 -10.12 13.41
CA THR A 257 -21.24 -8.90 12.62
C THR A 257 -19.97 -8.11 12.30
N MET A 258 -18.98 -8.14 13.19
CA MET A 258 -17.68 -7.47 13.03
C MET A 258 -16.53 -8.47 13.10
N THR A 259 -15.50 -8.23 12.30
CA THR A 259 -14.18 -8.86 12.44
C THR A 259 -13.11 -7.78 12.48
N LEU A 260 -11.93 -8.07 13.04
CA LEU A 260 -10.83 -7.11 13.13
C LEU A 260 -9.59 -7.62 12.42
N ILE A 261 -8.93 -6.76 11.66
CA ILE A 261 -7.47 -6.85 11.47
C ILE A 261 -6.84 -5.78 12.36
N ALA A 262 -5.83 -6.17 13.14
CA ALA A 262 -4.96 -5.25 13.83
C ALA A 262 -3.56 -5.34 13.20
N THR A 263 -2.78 -4.27 13.33
CA THR A 263 -1.40 -4.19 12.83
C THR A 263 -0.60 -5.40 13.30
N GLN A 264 -0.26 -6.30 12.39
CA GLN A 264 0.31 -7.61 12.75
C GLN A 264 1.51 -7.47 13.71
N ALA A 265 1.36 -8.02 14.91
CA ALA A 265 2.21 -7.70 16.05
C ALA A 265 3.70 -8.07 15.89
N ASP A 266 4.02 -9.18 15.21
CA ASP A 266 5.43 -9.57 14.99
C ASP A 266 6.12 -8.66 13.93
N LYS A 267 5.34 -8.03 13.03
CA LYS A 267 5.81 -6.94 12.13
C LYS A 267 5.89 -5.58 12.83
N ALA A 268 4.94 -5.27 13.71
CA ALA A 268 4.93 -4.06 14.52
C ALA A 268 6.20 -3.96 15.39
N GLY A 269 6.66 -5.10 15.92
CA GLY A 269 7.93 -5.23 16.61
C GLY A 269 7.78 -5.34 18.13
N PRO A 270 8.89 -5.47 18.89
CA PRO A 270 8.89 -5.94 20.28
C PRO A 270 8.33 -4.93 21.31
N VAL A 271 7.82 -3.77 20.89
CA VAL A 271 7.20 -2.76 21.76
C VAL A 271 5.71 -2.61 21.42
N LEU A 272 5.39 -2.17 20.19
CA LEU A 272 3.99 -2.05 19.75
C LEU A 272 3.28 -3.40 19.64
N GLY A 273 3.98 -4.45 19.22
CA GLY A 273 3.40 -5.77 18.96
C GLY A 273 2.77 -6.43 20.19
N PRO A 274 3.51 -6.58 21.30
CA PRO A 274 2.94 -7.07 22.56
C PRO A 274 1.80 -6.18 23.07
N PHE A 275 1.92 -4.85 22.97
CA PHE A 275 0.86 -3.95 23.42
C PHE A 275 -0.43 -4.09 22.60
N LEU A 276 -0.34 -4.29 21.29
CA LEU A 276 -1.48 -4.61 20.44
C LEU A 276 -2.09 -5.97 20.83
N ARG A 277 -1.30 -7.04 20.76
CA ARG A 277 -1.76 -8.43 20.95
C ARG A 277 -2.28 -8.71 22.37
N ASP A 278 -1.57 -8.23 23.38
CA ASP A 278 -1.71 -8.69 24.77
C ASP A 278 -2.49 -7.69 25.65
N VAL A 279 -2.68 -6.43 25.19
CA VAL A 279 -3.38 -5.37 25.94
C VAL A 279 -4.55 -4.76 25.16
N MET A 280 -4.28 -4.16 23.99
CA MET A 280 -5.28 -3.34 23.29
C MET A 280 -6.31 -4.18 22.53
N GLU A 281 -5.90 -5.20 21.77
CA GLU A 281 -6.84 -6.09 21.07
C GLU A 281 -7.77 -6.82 22.06
N PRO A 282 -7.31 -7.49 23.13
CA PRO A 282 -8.19 -8.19 24.06
C PRO A 282 -9.22 -7.26 24.71
N ALA A 283 -8.84 -6.03 25.04
CA ALA A 283 -9.74 -5.03 25.60
C ALA A 283 -10.82 -4.56 24.59
N LEU A 284 -10.45 -4.32 23.32
CA LEU A 284 -11.40 -3.98 22.27
C LEU A 284 -12.39 -5.13 21.97
N TYR A 285 -11.94 -6.38 22.03
CA TYR A 285 -12.81 -7.55 21.88
C TYR A 285 -13.77 -7.73 23.05
N ALA A 286 -13.32 -7.47 24.29
CA ALA A 286 -14.17 -7.46 25.47
C ALA A 286 -15.23 -6.36 25.40
N GLY A 287 -14.84 -5.12 25.11
CA GLY A 287 -15.76 -3.99 24.96
C GLY A 287 -16.78 -4.20 23.83
N MET A 288 -16.37 -4.73 22.68
CA MET A 288 -17.31 -5.09 21.60
C MET A 288 -18.32 -6.15 22.02
N LYS A 289 -17.87 -7.19 22.73
CA LYS A 289 -18.73 -8.27 23.26
C LYS A 289 -19.80 -7.74 24.21
N GLU A 290 -19.51 -6.69 24.97
CA GLU A 290 -20.46 -6.04 25.89
C GLU A 290 -21.37 -5.02 25.17
N ALA A 291 -20.83 -4.22 24.24
CA ALA A 291 -21.55 -3.12 23.58
C ALA A 291 -22.47 -3.55 22.42
N HIS A 292 -22.09 -4.59 21.65
CA HIS A 292 -22.82 -4.97 20.43
C HIS A 292 -22.88 -6.49 20.17
N GLY A 293 -21.83 -7.23 20.55
CA GLY A 293 -21.69 -8.66 20.33
C GLY A 293 -20.25 -9.06 20.05
N PRO A 294 -19.93 -10.37 20.14
CA PRO A 294 -18.55 -10.83 20.03
C PRO A 294 -17.94 -10.48 18.67
N MET A 295 -16.66 -10.11 18.72
CA MET A 295 -15.79 -9.90 17.56
C MET A 295 -14.83 -11.08 17.44
N VAL A 296 -14.27 -11.29 16.24
CA VAL A 296 -13.33 -12.37 15.92
C VAL A 296 -12.24 -11.83 14.98
N PRO A 297 -11.01 -12.39 14.94
CA PRO A 297 -10.01 -11.99 13.94
C PRO A 297 -10.55 -12.18 12.52
N TYR A 298 -10.05 -11.38 11.58
CA TYR A 298 -10.47 -11.45 10.18
C TYR A 298 -10.39 -12.88 9.63
N VAL A 299 -11.50 -13.35 9.05
CA VAL A 299 -11.72 -14.77 8.69
C VAL A 299 -11.07 -15.10 7.35
N TYR A 300 -9.73 -15.13 7.33
CA TYR A 300 -8.95 -15.68 6.22
C TYR A 300 -8.80 -17.19 6.43
N SER A 301 -9.73 -17.98 5.91
CA SER A 301 -9.72 -19.45 6.02
C SER A 301 -8.42 -20.06 5.48
N LEU A 302 -7.89 -21.07 6.17
CA LEU A 302 -6.80 -21.92 5.70
C LEU A 302 -7.26 -22.98 4.69
N GLY A 303 -8.54 -23.38 4.76
CA GLY A 303 -9.18 -24.35 3.86
C GLY A 303 -10.42 -23.80 3.16
N GLU A 304 -11.36 -24.67 2.76
CA GLU A 304 -12.64 -24.22 2.16
C GLU A 304 -13.54 -23.51 3.19
N THR A 305 -13.39 -23.85 4.47
CA THR A 305 -14.22 -23.37 5.58
C THR A 305 -13.37 -22.92 6.78
N PRO A 306 -13.90 -22.08 7.68
CA PRO A 306 -13.22 -21.72 8.93
C PRO A 306 -12.99 -22.89 9.89
N GLU A 307 -13.66 -24.04 9.72
CA GLU A 307 -13.42 -25.24 10.54
C GLU A 307 -12.01 -25.82 10.35
N GLU A 308 -11.39 -25.55 9.19
CA GLU A 308 -10.01 -25.93 8.86
C GLU A 308 -8.98 -24.94 9.43
N GLY A 309 -9.44 -23.90 10.14
CA GLY A 309 -8.62 -22.84 10.74
C GLY A 309 -8.56 -21.55 9.91
N ILE A 310 -7.97 -20.51 10.50
CA ILE A 310 -7.78 -19.19 9.89
C ILE A 310 -6.35 -18.67 10.08
N LEU A 311 -5.93 -17.66 9.30
CA LEU A 311 -4.69 -16.90 9.53
C LEU A 311 -4.98 -15.43 9.82
N SER A 312 -4.13 -14.79 10.63
CA SER A 312 -4.13 -13.33 10.77
C SER A 312 -3.51 -12.67 9.54
N PHE A 313 -4.09 -11.57 9.08
CA PHE A 313 -3.65 -10.92 7.85
C PHE A 313 -2.30 -10.19 8.02
N LEU A 314 -1.33 -10.43 7.13
CA LEU A 314 -0.07 -9.69 7.13
C LEU A 314 -0.22 -8.35 6.41
N GLU A 315 -0.47 -7.30 7.17
CA GLU A 315 -0.53 -5.92 6.70
C GLU A 315 0.88 -5.39 6.37
N THR A 316 1.40 -5.75 5.20
CA THR A 316 2.67 -5.21 4.65
C THR A 316 2.55 -3.71 4.31
N PRO A 317 3.65 -2.97 4.07
CA PRO A 317 3.60 -1.51 3.88
C PRO A 317 2.68 -0.97 2.77
N ARG A 318 2.23 -1.78 1.80
CA ARG A 318 1.23 -1.36 0.81
C ARG A 318 -0.17 -1.11 1.38
N TYR A 319 -0.47 -1.62 2.57
CA TYR A 319 -1.75 -1.48 3.27
C TYR A 319 -1.72 -0.28 4.22
N SER A 320 -2.88 0.28 4.58
CA SER A 320 -3.00 1.52 5.37
C SER A 320 -2.34 1.42 6.76
N THR A 321 -2.87 0.57 7.62
CA THR A 321 -2.27 0.07 8.88
C THR A 321 -0.82 -0.38 8.71
N GLY A 322 -0.55 -1.11 7.64
CA GLY A 322 0.77 -1.65 7.31
C GLY A 322 1.83 -0.57 7.05
N TYR A 323 1.42 0.58 6.54
CA TYR A 323 2.21 1.81 6.35
C TYR A 323 2.30 2.62 7.65
N THR A 324 1.17 2.92 8.32
CA THR A 324 1.15 3.85 9.46
C THR A 324 1.98 3.37 10.66
N THR A 325 2.09 2.05 10.85
CA THR A 325 2.96 1.45 11.87
C THR A 325 4.46 1.71 11.64
N LEU A 326 4.90 2.02 10.40
CA LEU A 326 6.30 2.39 10.11
C LEU A 326 6.70 3.74 10.74
N PHE A 327 5.73 4.51 11.23
CA PHE A 327 5.90 5.76 11.97
C PHE A 327 5.41 5.64 13.43
N GLY A 328 5.23 4.41 13.91
CA GLY A 328 4.87 4.10 15.29
C GLY A 328 3.39 4.29 15.62
N THR A 329 2.48 4.21 14.65
CA THR A 329 1.02 4.31 14.89
C THR A 329 0.43 2.95 15.24
N LEU A 330 -0.55 2.91 16.16
CA LEU A 330 -1.36 1.72 16.46
C LEU A 330 -2.52 1.63 15.45
N GLY A 331 -2.40 0.76 14.44
CA GLY A 331 -3.36 0.68 13.33
C GLY A 331 -4.35 -0.49 13.43
N PHE A 332 -5.61 -0.22 13.09
CA PHE A 332 -6.70 -1.19 13.01
C PHE A 332 -7.49 -1.07 11.69
N THR A 333 -8.01 -2.19 11.22
CA THR A 333 -8.91 -2.28 10.06
C THR A 333 -10.21 -2.95 10.50
N THR A 334 -11.32 -2.21 10.56
CA THR A 334 -12.63 -2.77 10.96
C THR A 334 -13.28 -3.46 9.77
N GLU A 335 -13.57 -4.75 9.88
CA GLU A 335 -14.00 -5.59 8.77
C GLU A 335 -15.40 -6.16 9.04
N ALA A 336 -16.41 -5.31 8.79
CA ALA A 336 -17.82 -5.63 9.02
C ALA A 336 -18.34 -6.69 8.03
N HIS A 337 -19.10 -7.68 8.48
CA HIS A 337 -19.37 -8.87 7.67
C HIS A 337 -20.32 -8.60 6.49
N MET A 338 -19.82 -8.76 5.26
CA MET A 338 -20.47 -8.38 4.00
C MET A 338 -21.86 -8.97 3.73
N LEU A 339 -22.24 -10.07 4.38
CA LEU A 339 -23.54 -10.72 4.18
C LEU A 339 -24.63 -10.31 5.18
N LYS A 340 -24.27 -9.56 6.23
CA LYS A 340 -25.21 -8.92 7.16
C LYS A 340 -25.93 -7.75 6.46
N SER A 341 -27.05 -7.28 7.00
CA SER A 341 -27.71 -6.06 6.50
C SER A 341 -26.80 -4.85 6.69
N PHE A 342 -26.92 -3.83 5.82
CA PHE A 342 -26.10 -2.64 5.94
C PHE A 342 -26.25 -1.91 7.29
N PRO A 343 -27.47 -1.69 7.84
CA PRO A 343 -27.64 -1.13 9.18
C PRO A 343 -26.87 -1.87 10.28
N ALA A 344 -26.89 -3.22 10.26
CA ALA A 344 -26.16 -4.01 11.25
C ALA A 344 -24.63 -3.83 11.13
N ARG A 345 -24.10 -3.71 9.91
CA ARG A 345 -22.68 -3.37 9.70
C ARG A 345 -22.33 -1.97 10.21
N VAL A 346 -23.18 -0.97 9.95
CA VAL A 346 -22.97 0.40 10.44
C VAL A 346 -22.98 0.43 11.96
N GLN A 347 -23.97 -0.17 12.61
CA GLN A 347 -24.09 -0.24 14.07
C GLN A 347 -22.87 -0.94 14.71
N ALA A 348 -22.38 -2.02 14.11
CA ALA A 348 -21.18 -2.70 14.58
C ALA A 348 -19.89 -1.87 14.38
N THR A 349 -19.84 -1.04 13.34
CA THR A 349 -18.71 -0.11 13.10
C THR A 349 -18.76 1.07 14.08
N HIS A 350 -19.95 1.60 14.36
CA HIS A 350 -20.17 2.66 15.36
C HIS A 350 -19.76 2.19 16.75
N ALA A 351 -20.26 1.01 17.18
CA ALA A 351 -19.91 0.42 18.47
C ALA A 351 -18.39 0.19 18.62
N PHE A 352 -17.67 -0.18 17.55
CA PHE A 352 -16.21 -0.30 17.62
C PHE A 352 -15.52 1.04 17.88
N LEU A 353 -15.97 2.12 17.22
CA LEU A 353 -15.41 3.47 17.43
C LEU A 353 -15.75 4.00 18.84
N GLU A 354 -16.94 3.70 19.37
CA GLU A 354 -17.34 4.02 20.76
C GLU A 354 -16.52 3.24 21.79
N VAL A 355 -16.32 1.93 21.59
CA VAL A 355 -15.48 1.08 22.44
C VAL A 355 -14.03 1.55 22.42
N LEU A 356 -13.49 1.88 21.24
CA LEU A 356 -12.15 2.46 21.09
C LEU A 356 -12.02 3.81 21.81
N SER A 357 -13.01 4.69 21.66
CA SER A 357 -13.06 5.97 22.38
C SER A 357 -13.06 5.78 23.90
N THR A 358 -13.92 4.88 24.40
CA THR A 358 -14.06 4.57 25.84
C THR A 358 -12.79 3.95 26.41
N TRP A 359 -12.10 3.10 25.63
CA TRP A 359 -10.81 2.56 26.03
C TRP A 359 -9.71 3.64 26.06
N ILE A 360 -9.66 4.52 25.04
CA ILE A 360 -8.71 5.65 24.97
C ILE A 360 -8.90 6.64 26.13
N GLN A 361 -10.14 6.86 26.62
CA GLN A 361 -10.40 7.68 27.81
C GLN A 361 -9.62 7.20 29.05
N ASN A 362 -9.45 5.88 29.20
CA ASN A 362 -8.81 5.26 30.35
C ASN A 362 -7.32 4.98 30.13
N HIS A 363 -6.91 4.64 28.89
CA HIS A 363 -5.56 4.16 28.57
C HIS A 363 -4.73 5.11 27.68
N GLY A 364 -5.20 6.32 27.42
CA GLY A 364 -4.52 7.27 26.52
C GLY A 364 -3.08 7.62 26.91
N ALA A 365 -2.74 7.57 28.21
CA ALA A 365 -1.37 7.76 28.68
C ALA A 365 -0.43 6.59 28.27
N GLU A 366 -0.93 5.35 28.29
CA GLU A 366 -0.20 4.15 27.86
C GLU A 366 0.00 4.14 26.34
N VAL A 367 -1.03 4.52 25.58
CA VAL A 367 -0.96 4.75 24.12
C VAL A 367 0.15 5.74 23.77
N LYS A 368 0.24 6.87 24.48
CA LYS A 368 1.32 7.85 24.28
C LYS A 368 2.69 7.28 24.65
N ASP A 369 2.79 6.49 25.73
CA ASP A 369 4.08 5.99 26.18
C ASP A 369 4.65 4.89 25.29
N VAL A 370 3.82 3.93 24.87
CA VAL A 370 4.28 2.83 24.01
C VAL A 370 4.80 3.33 22.64
N ARG A 371 4.22 4.43 22.12
CA ARG A 371 4.77 5.12 20.93
C ARG A 371 6.15 5.73 21.18
N ARG A 372 6.35 6.43 22.32
CA ARG A 372 7.66 6.97 22.70
C ARG A 372 8.70 5.87 22.88
N GLN A 373 8.32 4.74 23.49
CA GLN A 373 9.20 3.58 23.64
C GLN A 373 9.63 3.00 22.28
N GLU A 374 8.70 2.86 21.32
CA GLU A 374 9.04 2.41 19.96
C GLU A 374 9.90 3.43 19.21
N GLU A 375 9.64 4.74 19.34
CA GLU A 375 10.48 5.78 18.73
C GLU A 375 11.92 5.72 19.28
N MET A 376 12.10 5.59 20.59
CA MET A 376 13.43 5.40 21.20
C MET A 376 14.12 4.13 20.70
N ARG A 377 13.38 3.02 20.56
CA ARG A 377 13.92 1.76 20.03
C ARG A 377 14.35 1.89 18.56
N ILE A 378 13.52 2.50 17.72
CA ILE A 378 13.83 2.76 16.30
C ILE A 378 15.02 3.72 16.19
N ALA A 379 15.09 4.78 17.00
CA ALA A 379 16.23 5.70 17.03
C ALA A 379 17.57 4.99 17.30
N GLN A 380 17.57 3.96 18.16
CA GLN A 380 18.75 3.15 18.48
C GLN A 380 19.01 1.97 17.53
N ALA A 381 18.01 1.52 16.77
CA ALA A 381 18.13 0.34 15.91
C ALA A 381 19.21 0.47 14.81
N GLN A 382 20.05 -0.57 14.70
CA GLN A 382 21.11 -0.75 13.68
C GLN A 382 20.72 -1.77 12.59
N ILE A 383 19.78 -2.65 12.89
CA ILE A 383 19.20 -3.65 11.97
C ILE A 383 17.69 -3.64 12.21
N LEU A 384 16.90 -3.72 11.15
CA LEU A 384 15.44 -3.82 11.23
C LEU A 384 14.92 -4.91 10.28
N PRO A 385 13.93 -5.72 10.71
CA PRO A 385 13.25 -6.65 9.81
C PRO A 385 12.45 -5.90 8.75
N VAL A 386 12.48 -6.42 7.52
CA VAL A 386 11.80 -5.86 6.32
C VAL A 386 11.02 -6.92 5.53
N ARG A 387 11.06 -8.18 5.97
CA ARG A 387 10.29 -9.27 5.38
C ARG A 387 9.92 -10.30 6.43
N TRP A 388 8.72 -10.84 6.30
CA TRP A 388 8.16 -11.87 7.18
C TRP A 388 7.52 -12.99 6.34
N GLN A 389 7.38 -14.16 6.94
CA GLN A 389 6.52 -15.24 6.45
C GLN A 389 5.62 -15.74 7.59
N LEU A 390 4.51 -16.39 7.23
CA LEU A 390 3.67 -17.06 8.22
C LEU A 390 4.48 -18.21 8.85
N SER A 391 4.57 -18.25 10.17
CA SER A 391 5.22 -19.35 10.89
C SER A 391 4.37 -20.63 10.85
N ASP A 392 4.91 -21.75 11.31
CA ASP A 392 4.13 -22.98 11.53
C ASP A 392 3.34 -23.00 12.85
N HIS A 393 3.47 -21.97 13.70
CA HIS A 393 2.76 -21.90 14.98
C HIS A 393 1.25 -21.72 14.79
N ARG A 394 0.45 -22.51 15.51
CA ARG A 394 -1.02 -22.43 15.55
C ARG A 394 -1.47 -22.38 17.00
N GLU A 395 -2.33 -21.44 17.34
CA GLU A 395 -2.99 -21.34 18.65
C GLU A 395 -4.49 -21.66 18.53
N PRO A 396 -5.16 -22.17 19.58
CA PRO A 396 -6.58 -22.47 19.53
C PRO A 396 -7.42 -21.20 19.66
N LEU A 397 -8.24 -20.90 18.66
CA LEU A 397 -9.21 -19.80 18.67
C LEU A 397 -10.63 -20.36 18.79
N SER A 398 -11.35 -19.98 19.85
CA SER A 398 -12.76 -20.37 20.00
C SER A 398 -13.65 -19.62 19.01
N PHE A 399 -14.16 -20.33 18.01
CA PHE A 399 -14.88 -19.78 16.87
C PHE A 399 -16.29 -20.36 16.77
N THR A 400 -17.27 -19.50 16.48
CA THR A 400 -18.64 -19.90 16.15
C THR A 400 -18.90 -19.69 14.65
N GLY A 401 -19.14 -20.77 13.91
CA GLY A 401 -19.46 -20.72 12.48
C GLY A 401 -20.86 -21.20 12.15
N TYR A 402 -21.29 -21.00 10.91
CA TYR A 402 -22.45 -21.70 10.34
C TYR A 402 -22.01 -23.07 9.80
N SER A 403 -22.87 -24.08 9.96
CA SER A 403 -22.61 -25.44 9.46
C SER A 403 -22.50 -25.46 7.94
N ALA A 404 -21.34 -25.85 7.43
CA ALA A 404 -21.06 -25.91 6.00
C ALA A 404 -21.46 -27.27 5.40
N ARG A 405 -21.88 -27.27 4.13
CA ARG A 405 -22.05 -28.50 3.33
C ARG A 405 -21.76 -28.26 1.86
N ARG A 406 -21.48 -29.36 1.13
CA ARG A 406 -21.59 -29.40 -0.32
C ARG A 406 -23.03 -29.75 -0.72
N GLU A 407 -23.64 -28.99 -1.63
CA GLU A 407 -24.93 -29.33 -2.26
C GLU A 407 -24.86 -29.24 -3.79
N TRP A 408 -25.82 -29.84 -4.50
CA TRP A 408 -25.91 -29.75 -5.96
C TRP A 408 -26.28 -28.33 -6.42
N SER A 409 -25.56 -27.84 -7.44
CA SER A 409 -25.79 -26.54 -8.07
C SER A 409 -26.62 -26.71 -9.34
N ALA A 410 -27.89 -26.30 -9.30
CA ALA A 410 -28.76 -26.27 -10.48
C ALA A 410 -28.26 -25.32 -11.60
N VAL A 411 -27.36 -24.38 -11.29
CA VAL A 411 -26.79 -23.44 -12.26
C VAL A 411 -25.56 -24.02 -12.95
N THR A 412 -24.69 -24.72 -12.22
CA THR A 412 -23.37 -25.16 -12.72
C THR A 412 -23.24 -26.68 -12.89
N GLN A 413 -24.28 -27.45 -12.57
CA GLN A 413 -24.35 -28.92 -12.73
C GLN A 413 -23.17 -29.65 -12.05
N GLY A 414 -22.85 -29.23 -10.82
CA GLY A 414 -21.80 -29.79 -9.98
C GLY A 414 -22.04 -29.45 -8.50
N THR A 415 -21.15 -29.87 -7.59
CA THR A 415 -21.30 -29.55 -6.16
C THR A 415 -20.73 -28.17 -5.81
N ARG A 416 -21.44 -27.42 -4.97
CA ARG A 416 -21.02 -26.10 -4.45
C ARG A 416 -21.02 -26.09 -2.92
N LEU A 417 -20.19 -25.23 -2.33
CA LEU A 417 -20.27 -24.89 -0.91
C LEU A 417 -21.56 -24.15 -0.58
N LYS A 418 -22.10 -24.38 0.61
CA LYS A 418 -23.18 -23.60 1.22
C LYS A 418 -23.11 -23.65 2.74
N TYR A 419 -23.28 -22.49 3.36
CA TYR A 419 -23.43 -22.34 4.80
C TYR A 419 -24.92 -22.39 5.18
N ASP A 420 -25.24 -23.06 6.29
CA ASP A 420 -26.59 -23.13 6.82
C ASP A 420 -26.80 -22.14 7.97
N ARG A 421 -27.44 -21.01 7.68
CA ARG A 421 -27.70 -19.96 8.67
C ARG A 421 -28.67 -20.38 9.79
N SER A 422 -29.32 -21.55 9.68
CA SER A 422 -30.16 -22.13 10.74
C SER A 422 -29.40 -23.03 11.71
N SER A 423 -28.12 -23.33 11.44
CA SER A 423 -27.30 -24.25 12.23
C SER A 423 -25.92 -23.64 12.49
N THR A 424 -25.64 -23.34 13.76
CA THR A 424 -24.31 -22.88 14.22
C THR A 424 -23.59 -23.96 15.00
N TRP A 425 -22.26 -23.99 14.89
CA TRP A 425 -21.35 -24.74 15.75
C TRP A 425 -20.41 -23.78 16.46
N THR A 426 -19.91 -24.15 17.64
CA THR A 426 -18.77 -23.49 18.31
C THR A 426 -17.70 -24.53 18.56
N LYS A 427 -16.45 -24.25 18.16
CA LYS A 427 -15.28 -25.13 18.30
C LYS A 427 -14.03 -24.28 18.44
N ASP A 428 -12.99 -24.82 19.05
CA ASP A 428 -11.65 -24.23 18.96
C ASP A 428 -11.03 -24.65 17.62
N ILE A 429 -10.70 -23.67 16.78
CA ILE A 429 -10.09 -23.86 15.45
C ILE A 429 -8.61 -23.45 15.45
N PRO A 430 -7.76 -23.98 14.55
CA PRO A 430 -6.38 -23.52 14.43
C PRO A 430 -6.31 -22.07 13.95
N HIS A 431 -5.61 -21.21 14.68
CA HIS A 431 -5.34 -19.82 14.30
C HIS A 431 -3.85 -19.60 14.06
N ALA A 432 -3.50 -19.23 12.82
CA ALA A 432 -2.15 -18.92 12.39
C ALA A 432 -1.89 -17.41 12.54
N ASN A 433 -1.56 -16.99 13.77
CA ASN A 433 -1.43 -15.58 14.15
C ASN A 433 0.01 -15.04 14.11
N ARG A 434 1.01 -15.93 13.95
CA ARG A 434 2.43 -15.64 14.21
C ARG A 434 3.28 -15.62 12.95
N TYR A 435 4.12 -14.60 12.82
CA TYR A 435 4.94 -14.33 11.64
C TYR A 435 6.43 -14.23 11.99
N ASP A 436 7.26 -15.01 11.30
CA ASP A 436 8.72 -15.01 11.47
C ASP A 436 9.37 -14.01 10.51
N ALA A 437 10.32 -13.21 11.00
CA ALA A 437 11.12 -12.34 10.15
C ALA A 437 12.09 -13.17 9.29
N THR A 438 11.87 -13.19 7.97
CA THR A 438 12.72 -13.90 7.01
C THR A 438 13.88 -13.06 6.48
N ASP A 439 13.81 -11.74 6.67
CA ASP A 439 14.79 -10.81 6.10
C ASP A 439 14.94 -9.54 6.94
N SER A 440 16.10 -8.92 6.87
CA SER A 440 16.45 -7.74 7.67
C SER A 440 17.48 -6.88 6.95
N ALA A 441 17.29 -5.56 7.02
CA ALA A 441 18.21 -4.58 6.48
C ALA A 441 19.05 -3.96 7.59
N ARG A 442 20.35 -3.76 7.31
CA ARG A 442 21.23 -2.91 8.12
C ARG A 442 20.85 -1.45 7.90
N VAL A 443 20.84 -0.66 8.96
CA VAL A 443 20.64 0.79 8.93
C VAL A 443 22.03 1.44 8.74
N PRO A 444 22.30 2.10 7.61
CA PRO A 444 23.56 2.84 7.41
C PRO A 444 23.56 4.14 8.22
N GLN A 445 24.63 4.93 8.16
CA GLN A 445 24.62 6.29 8.73
C GLN A 445 23.73 7.23 7.91
N ALA A 446 23.78 7.10 6.59
CA ALA A 446 22.91 7.74 5.63
C ALA A 446 22.73 6.85 4.39
N TRP A 447 21.64 7.03 3.66
CA TRP A 447 21.49 6.52 2.30
C TRP A 447 21.87 7.62 1.31
N ILE A 448 22.46 7.24 0.17
CA ILE A 448 22.67 8.12 -0.99
C ILE A 448 21.73 7.67 -2.11
N LEU A 449 20.96 8.61 -2.66
CA LEU A 449 20.01 8.40 -3.74
C LEU A 449 20.30 9.35 -4.91
N PRO A 450 20.77 8.85 -6.07
CA PRO A 450 21.02 9.69 -7.25
C PRO A 450 19.75 10.38 -7.76
N GLN A 451 19.87 11.65 -8.17
CA GLN A 451 18.75 12.52 -8.54
C GLN A 451 17.95 12.02 -9.76
N ALA A 452 18.55 11.15 -10.57
CA ALA A 452 17.89 10.45 -11.68
C ALA A 452 16.58 9.76 -11.25
N TRP A 453 16.52 9.28 -10.00
CA TRP A 453 15.38 8.51 -9.45
C TRP A 453 14.26 9.41 -8.91
N ARG A 454 13.96 10.49 -9.65
CA ARG A 454 12.98 11.54 -9.34
C ARG A 454 11.58 11.06 -8.90
N ARG A 455 11.11 9.87 -9.29
CA ARG A 455 9.84 9.29 -8.78
C ARG A 455 9.94 8.93 -7.29
N VAL A 456 11.09 8.40 -6.87
CA VAL A 456 11.40 8.02 -5.48
C VAL A 456 11.69 9.24 -4.65
N VAL A 457 12.51 10.19 -5.15
CA VAL A 457 12.79 11.47 -4.46
C VAL A 457 11.48 12.17 -4.07
N LYS A 458 10.49 12.25 -4.98
CA LYS A 458 9.16 12.80 -4.68
C LYS A 458 8.37 12.04 -3.61
N ARG A 459 8.47 10.70 -3.58
CA ARG A 459 7.80 9.86 -2.57
C ARG A 459 8.38 10.09 -1.18
N LEU A 460 9.70 10.14 -1.09
CA LEU A 460 10.40 10.50 0.14
C LEU A 460 10.07 11.93 0.59
N GLN A 461 10.06 12.92 -0.33
CA GLN A 461 9.70 14.30 0.00
C GLN A 461 8.26 14.43 0.50
N ALA A 462 7.29 13.71 -0.08
CA ALA A 462 5.92 13.67 0.42
C ALA A 462 5.82 13.02 1.81
N ASN A 463 6.68 12.04 2.12
CA ASN A 463 6.76 11.38 3.43
C ASN A 463 7.56 12.19 4.48
N GLY A 464 7.80 13.50 4.24
CA GLY A 464 8.50 14.38 5.18
C GLY A 464 9.95 13.99 5.46
N ILE A 465 10.61 13.27 4.55
CA ILE A 465 11.97 12.74 4.75
C ILE A 465 13.01 13.86 4.73
N ASP A 466 13.81 13.95 5.80
CA ASP A 466 14.99 14.81 5.86
C ASP A 466 16.02 14.33 4.83
N MET A 467 16.37 15.20 3.88
CA MET A 467 17.36 14.94 2.85
C MET A 467 18.07 16.23 2.41
N THR A 468 19.35 16.13 2.08
CA THR A 468 20.16 17.26 1.60
C THR A 468 20.79 16.93 0.25
N ALA A 469 20.80 17.90 -0.66
CA ALA A 469 21.45 17.76 -1.96
C ALA A 469 22.97 17.94 -1.83
N ILE A 470 23.73 17.10 -2.52
CA ILE A 470 25.18 17.21 -2.66
C ILE A 470 25.50 18.50 -3.45
N PRO A 471 26.36 19.40 -2.93
CA PRO A 471 26.50 20.75 -3.48
C PRO A 471 27.43 20.86 -4.70
N ARG A 472 28.24 19.83 -4.97
CA ARG A 472 29.19 19.75 -6.09
C ARG A 472 29.55 18.29 -6.37
N ASP A 473 29.97 18.01 -7.59
CA ASP A 473 30.43 16.67 -7.98
C ASP A 473 31.59 16.19 -7.06
N THR A 474 31.54 14.92 -6.66
CA THR A 474 32.47 14.30 -5.72
C THR A 474 32.45 12.78 -5.81
N THR A 475 33.58 12.13 -5.52
CA THR A 475 33.63 10.68 -5.31
C THR A 475 33.47 10.37 -3.81
N MET A 476 32.68 9.35 -3.44
CA MET A 476 32.56 8.83 -2.08
C MET A 476 32.76 7.31 -2.04
N LEU A 477 33.39 6.78 -1.00
CA LEU A 477 33.49 5.34 -0.76
C LEU A 477 32.22 4.86 -0.06
N LEU A 478 31.36 4.12 -0.77
CA LEU A 478 30.03 3.73 -0.31
C LEU A 478 29.83 2.22 -0.39
N GLU A 479 28.98 1.68 0.48
CA GLU A 479 28.44 0.34 0.35
C GLU A 479 27.37 0.34 -0.76
N VAL A 480 27.65 -0.40 -1.83
CA VAL A 480 26.76 -0.52 -3.00
C VAL A 480 26.25 -1.96 -3.07
N THR A 481 24.97 -2.13 -3.40
CA THR A 481 24.34 -3.45 -3.57
C THR A 481 24.10 -3.76 -5.04
N TRP A 482 24.38 -5.00 -5.46
CA TRP A 482 23.99 -5.55 -6.76
C TRP A 482 22.93 -6.63 -6.58
N ILE A 483 21.94 -6.63 -7.48
CA ILE A 483 20.83 -7.57 -7.53
C ILE A 483 21.22 -8.74 -8.44
N GLU A 484 21.83 -9.78 -7.88
CA GLU A 484 22.36 -10.91 -8.66
C GLU A 484 21.26 -11.74 -9.33
N LYS A 485 20.16 -11.95 -8.61
CA LYS A 485 19.04 -12.80 -9.02
C LYS A 485 17.72 -12.15 -8.62
N PHE A 486 16.86 -11.95 -9.61
CA PHE A 486 15.53 -11.38 -9.44
C PHE A 486 14.57 -11.91 -10.50
N LYS A 487 13.27 -11.69 -10.27
CA LYS A 487 12.20 -12.05 -11.19
C LYS A 487 11.12 -10.96 -11.16
N SER A 488 10.75 -10.45 -12.32
CA SER A 488 9.59 -9.56 -12.47
C SER A 488 8.32 -10.35 -12.80
N ALA A 489 7.16 -9.87 -12.36
CA ALA A 489 5.87 -10.49 -12.63
C ALA A 489 5.49 -10.42 -14.12
N SER A 490 5.00 -11.53 -14.68
CA SER A 490 4.59 -11.61 -16.10
C SER A 490 3.22 -10.95 -16.41
N ARG A 491 2.56 -10.38 -15.40
CA ARG A 491 1.28 -9.66 -15.52
C ARG A 491 1.31 -8.41 -14.62
N PRO A 492 0.61 -7.33 -15.00
CA PRO A 492 0.51 -6.15 -14.16
C PRO A 492 -0.36 -6.41 -12.92
N TYR A 493 -0.04 -5.71 -11.84
CA TYR A 493 -0.73 -5.65 -10.56
C TYR A 493 -0.69 -4.19 -10.07
N GLU A 494 -1.85 -3.57 -9.85
CA GLU A 494 -1.96 -2.14 -9.45
C GLU A 494 -1.14 -1.16 -10.31
N GLY A 495 -1.08 -1.41 -11.63
CA GLY A 495 -0.32 -0.61 -12.61
C GLY A 495 1.16 -0.98 -12.75
N HIS A 496 1.67 -1.91 -11.92
CA HIS A 496 3.09 -2.25 -11.80
C HIS A 496 3.34 -3.72 -12.19
N HIS A 497 4.57 -4.07 -12.57
CA HIS A 497 5.03 -5.46 -12.64
C HIS A 497 5.97 -5.72 -11.44
N PRO A 498 5.51 -6.38 -10.35
CA PRO A 498 6.31 -6.46 -9.14
C PRO A 498 7.57 -7.33 -9.28
N VAL A 499 8.68 -6.88 -8.68
CA VAL A 499 9.96 -7.59 -8.66
C VAL A 499 10.15 -8.34 -7.34
N SER A 500 10.52 -9.62 -7.42
CA SER A 500 11.08 -10.39 -6.29
C SER A 500 12.59 -10.53 -6.46
N VAL A 501 13.35 -10.35 -5.37
CA VAL A 501 14.81 -10.50 -5.33
C VAL A 501 15.16 -11.77 -4.56
N ASP A 502 16.02 -12.60 -5.13
CA ASP A 502 16.42 -13.89 -4.56
C ASP A 502 17.79 -13.78 -3.85
N SER A 503 18.80 -13.24 -4.54
CA SER A 503 20.13 -12.96 -3.96
C SER A 503 20.67 -11.59 -4.33
N ILE A 504 21.47 -11.03 -3.42
CA ILE A 504 22.17 -9.75 -3.55
C ILE A 504 23.62 -9.89 -3.08
N ARG A 505 24.49 -9.02 -3.58
CA ARG A 505 25.87 -8.86 -3.13
C ARG A 505 26.11 -7.40 -2.77
N ALA A 506 26.86 -7.14 -1.71
CA ALA A 506 27.23 -5.78 -1.32
C ALA A 506 28.74 -5.65 -1.15
N GLU A 507 29.31 -4.51 -1.53
CA GLU A 507 30.74 -4.19 -1.41
C GLU A 507 30.98 -2.68 -1.29
N LEU A 508 32.13 -2.32 -0.71
CA LEU A 508 32.58 -0.93 -0.61
C LEU A 508 33.30 -0.54 -1.92
N VAL A 509 32.76 0.41 -2.66
CA VAL A 509 33.36 0.94 -3.90
C VAL A 509 33.40 2.46 -3.91
N PRO A 510 34.38 3.09 -4.60
CA PRO A 510 34.28 4.49 -4.94
C PRO A 510 33.08 4.71 -5.88
N VAL A 511 32.30 5.73 -5.60
CA VAL A 511 31.11 6.14 -6.36
C VAL A 511 31.23 7.61 -6.67
N ASP A 512 31.23 7.95 -7.96
CA ASP A 512 31.07 9.32 -8.41
C ASP A 512 29.60 9.75 -8.25
N LEU A 513 29.41 10.89 -7.61
CA LEU A 513 28.13 11.51 -7.27
C LEU A 513 28.11 12.93 -7.84
N TYR A 514 26.94 13.37 -8.28
CA TYR A 514 26.76 14.64 -8.95
C TYR A 514 26.11 15.68 -8.04
N ALA A 515 26.36 16.96 -8.33
CA ALA A 515 25.63 18.07 -7.73
C ALA A 515 24.11 17.85 -7.88
N GLY A 516 23.38 17.80 -6.77
CA GLY A 516 21.93 17.50 -6.75
C GLY A 516 21.56 16.08 -6.32
N ASP A 517 22.50 15.13 -6.22
CA ASP A 517 22.24 13.81 -5.64
C ASP A 517 21.97 13.90 -4.13
N TRP A 518 21.16 13.00 -3.57
CA TRP A 518 20.57 13.19 -2.23
C TRP A 518 21.26 12.36 -1.16
N VAL A 519 21.69 13.03 -0.08
CA VAL A 519 22.08 12.42 1.20
C VAL A 519 20.85 12.36 2.10
N ILE A 520 20.52 11.17 2.61
CA ILE A 520 19.33 10.91 3.46
C ILE A 520 19.82 10.35 4.80
N PRO A 521 19.97 11.17 5.86
CA PRO A 521 20.48 10.71 7.16
C PRO A 521 19.55 9.69 7.81
N SER A 522 20.07 8.61 8.39
CA SER A 522 19.23 7.60 9.06
C SER A 522 18.78 7.98 10.46
N LYS A 523 19.36 9.04 11.04
CA LYS A 523 18.98 9.62 12.33
C LYS A 523 17.82 10.62 12.18
N GLN A 524 16.68 10.13 11.67
CA GLN A 524 15.42 10.86 11.57
C GLN A 524 14.25 9.96 11.97
N ARG A 525 13.10 10.55 12.30
CA ARG A 525 11.91 9.81 12.80
C ARG A 525 11.46 8.69 11.84
N ALA A 526 11.54 8.96 10.53
CA ALA A 526 11.14 8.03 9.48
C ALA A 526 12.12 6.86 9.22
N LYS A 527 13.11 6.60 10.09
CA LYS A 527 14.13 5.54 9.89
C LYS A 527 13.51 4.17 9.53
N ARG A 528 12.43 3.74 10.21
CA ARG A 528 11.78 2.44 9.93
C ARG A 528 11.18 2.41 8.53
N TYR A 529 10.45 3.46 8.14
CA TYR A 529 9.96 3.63 6.76
C TYR A 529 11.10 3.59 5.74
N LEU A 530 12.17 4.39 5.92
CA LEU A 530 13.31 4.42 5.00
C LEU A 530 13.98 3.04 4.85
N THR A 531 14.16 2.33 5.96
CA THR A 531 14.79 0.99 5.96
C THR A 531 13.93 -0.04 5.21
N GLU A 532 12.61 0.08 5.31
CA GLU A 532 11.64 -0.78 4.62
C GLU A 532 11.56 -0.47 3.11
N VAL A 533 11.47 0.81 2.72
CA VAL A 533 11.21 1.19 1.31
C VAL A 533 12.47 1.25 0.43
N LEU A 534 13.65 1.49 1.02
CA LEU A 534 14.92 1.59 0.31
C LEU A 534 15.69 0.25 0.23
N SER A 535 15.41 -0.70 1.12
CA SER A 535 16.03 -2.04 1.10
C SER A 535 15.51 -2.86 -0.09
N PRO A 536 16.37 -3.43 -0.95
CA PRO A 536 15.94 -4.27 -2.07
C PRO A 536 15.27 -5.58 -1.63
N ARG A 537 15.34 -5.94 -0.34
CA ARG A 537 14.79 -7.18 0.25
C ARG A 537 13.44 -6.98 0.96
N GLY A 538 12.95 -5.74 1.07
CA GLY A 538 11.68 -5.41 1.73
C GLY A 538 10.44 -5.99 1.01
N HIS A 539 9.30 -6.12 1.71
CA HIS A 539 8.04 -6.58 1.08
C HIS A 539 7.53 -5.63 0.00
N ASP A 540 7.69 -4.33 0.24
CA ASP A 540 7.05 -3.24 -0.50
C ASP A 540 8.04 -2.14 -0.90
N ALA A 541 9.31 -2.51 -1.03
CA ALA A 541 10.36 -1.58 -1.43
C ALA A 541 10.14 -0.97 -2.81
N PHE A 542 10.74 0.19 -3.08
CA PHE A 542 10.65 0.85 -4.38
C PHE A 542 11.22 -0.02 -5.52
N LEU A 543 12.13 -0.96 -5.22
CA LEU A 543 12.56 -1.99 -6.17
C LEU A 543 11.43 -2.99 -6.50
N VAL A 544 10.70 -3.48 -5.49
CA VAL A 544 9.54 -4.37 -5.68
C VAL A 544 8.50 -3.69 -6.57
N TRP A 545 8.28 -2.39 -6.39
CA TRP A 545 7.39 -1.58 -7.21
C TRP A 545 8.06 -0.98 -8.46
N ASN A 546 9.11 -1.61 -9.02
CA ASN A 546 9.76 -1.27 -10.30
C ASN A 546 10.17 0.19 -10.53
N PHE A 547 10.32 1.00 -9.47
CA PHE A 547 10.86 2.35 -9.59
C PHE A 547 12.34 2.37 -10.00
N PHE A 548 13.01 1.22 -9.92
CA PHE A 548 14.44 1.03 -10.21
C PHE A 548 14.74 0.08 -11.38
N ASP A 549 13.74 -0.44 -12.10
CA ASP A 549 13.92 -1.47 -13.16
C ASP A 549 14.91 -1.07 -14.27
N ALA A 550 15.06 0.23 -14.53
CA ALA A 550 16.03 0.71 -15.52
C ALA A 550 17.50 0.38 -15.16
N ALA A 551 17.81 0.14 -13.88
CA ALA A 551 19.11 -0.33 -13.39
C ALA A 551 19.26 -1.86 -13.45
N LEU A 552 18.16 -2.61 -13.52
CA LEU A 552 18.15 -4.08 -13.68
C LEU A 552 18.36 -4.53 -15.14
N GLN A 553 18.75 -3.60 -16.02
CA GLN A 553 18.96 -3.85 -17.44
C GLN A 553 20.30 -3.25 -17.88
N ARG A 554 21.27 -4.11 -18.22
CA ARG A 554 22.53 -3.75 -18.89
C ARG A 554 22.26 -2.97 -20.19
N LYS A 555 23.14 -2.02 -20.52
CA LYS A 555 23.08 -1.23 -21.76
C LYS A 555 24.17 -1.67 -22.75
N GLU A 556 25.40 -1.86 -22.27
CA GLU A 556 26.53 -2.29 -23.08
C GLU A 556 26.59 -3.81 -23.25
N TYR A 557 27.01 -4.27 -24.42
CA TYR A 557 27.13 -5.69 -24.74
C TYR A 557 28.19 -5.93 -25.81
N TYR A 558 28.62 -7.19 -25.94
CA TYR A 558 29.62 -7.60 -26.93
C TYR A 558 28.98 -8.45 -28.04
N SER A 559 29.62 -8.47 -29.21
CA SER A 559 29.40 -9.52 -30.21
C SER A 559 30.44 -10.61 -30.01
N SER A 560 30.04 -11.87 -29.86
CA SER A 560 30.96 -12.97 -29.52
C SER A 560 32.18 -13.03 -30.43
N TYR A 561 31.96 -12.98 -31.75
CA TYR A 561 33.03 -13.04 -32.77
C TYR A 561 34.05 -11.89 -32.74
N VAL A 562 33.81 -10.84 -31.95
CA VAL A 562 34.73 -9.71 -31.75
C VAL A 562 35.44 -9.83 -30.40
N PHE A 563 34.69 -10.20 -29.35
CA PHE A 563 35.21 -10.27 -28.00
C PHE A 563 35.94 -11.59 -27.70
N GLU A 564 35.74 -12.65 -28.49
CA GLU A 564 36.41 -13.95 -28.30
C GLU A 564 37.94 -13.83 -28.47
N ASP A 565 38.42 -13.10 -29.48
CA ASP A 565 39.84 -12.76 -29.64
C ASP A 565 40.38 -11.93 -28.45
N THR A 566 39.58 -10.97 -27.97
CA THR A 566 39.93 -10.12 -26.81
C THR A 566 40.00 -10.94 -25.51
N ALA A 567 39.08 -11.90 -25.34
CA ALA A 567 39.01 -12.79 -24.20
C ALA A 567 40.16 -13.81 -24.19
N GLU A 568 40.60 -14.28 -25.37
CA GLU A 568 41.81 -15.10 -25.49
C GLU A 568 43.06 -14.28 -25.12
N GLU A 569 43.18 -13.04 -25.59
CA GLU A 569 44.28 -12.15 -25.21
C GLU A 569 44.28 -11.84 -23.71
N MET A 570 43.12 -11.55 -23.11
CA MET A 570 42.98 -11.38 -21.66
C MET A 570 43.46 -12.60 -20.87
N LEU A 571 43.08 -13.82 -21.27
CA LEU A 571 43.52 -15.07 -20.62
C LEU A 571 44.99 -15.43 -20.88
N ARG A 572 45.56 -14.95 -21.98
CA ARG A 572 46.98 -15.10 -22.31
C ARG A 572 47.85 -14.16 -21.48
N ASN A 573 47.38 -12.93 -21.24
CA ASN A 573 48.14 -11.85 -20.62
C ASN A 573 47.92 -11.71 -19.09
N ASP A 574 46.78 -12.15 -18.54
CA ASP A 574 46.51 -12.17 -17.09
C ASP A 574 46.38 -13.60 -16.54
N GLU A 575 47.43 -14.05 -15.85
CA GLU A 575 47.46 -15.36 -15.18
C GLU A 575 46.47 -15.47 -14.00
N ASN A 576 46.16 -14.38 -13.29
CA ASN A 576 45.18 -14.37 -12.22
C ASN A 576 43.77 -14.56 -12.79
N LEU A 577 43.39 -13.80 -13.83
CA LEU A 577 42.15 -14.03 -14.56
C LEU A 577 42.07 -15.48 -15.08
N ARG A 578 43.14 -16.01 -15.66
CA ARG A 578 43.21 -17.40 -16.12
C ARG A 578 42.92 -18.40 -15.00
N THR A 579 43.57 -18.25 -13.84
CA THR A 579 43.31 -19.11 -12.67
C THR A 579 41.87 -19.00 -12.18
N ARG A 580 41.32 -17.77 -12.10
CA ARG A 580 39.91 -17.55 -11.70
C ARG A 580 38.92 -18.13 -12.70
N TYR A 581 39.23 -18.05 -14.00
CA TYR A 581 38.40 -18.63 -15.07
C TYR A 581 38.37 -20.16 -15.01
N THR A 582 39.53 -20.82 -14.85
CA THR A 582 39.57 -22.29 -14.67
C THR A 582 38.82 -22.74 -13.42
N LEU A 583 38.89 -21.97 -12.33
CA LEU A 583 38.10 -22.25 -11.12
C LEU A 583 36.58 -22.08 -11.36
N ALA A 584 36.17 -21.05 -12.10
CA ALA A 584 34.77 -20.82 -12.46
C ALA A 584 34.24 -21.90 -13.42
N GLN A 585 35.01 -22.31 -14.42
CA GLN A 585 34.69 -23.43 -15.31
C GLN A 585 34.45 -24.73 -14.52
N ALA A 586 35.27 -25.01 -13.50
CA ALA A 586 35.10 -26.19 -12.64
C ALA A 586 33.84 -26.14 -11.75
N GLN A 587 33.28 -24.94 -11.50
CA GLN A 587 32.03 -24.74 -10.77
C GLN A 587 30.79 -24.68 -11.69
N HIS A 588 30.99 -24.51 -13.00
CA HIS A 588 29.95 -24.35 -14.01
C HIS A 588 30.13 -25.31 -15.20
N PRO A 589 29.92 -26.63 -15.00
CA PRO A 589 30.05 -27.62 -16.07
C PRO A 589 29.06 -27.39 -17.23
N ASP A 590 27.95 -26.67 -16.99
CA ASP A 590 26.98 -26.25 -18.01
C ASP A 590 27.57 -25.31 -19.08
N TRP A 591 28.72 -24.67 -18.81
CA TRP A 591 29.42 -23.84 -19.79
C TRP A 591 30.00 -24.66 -20.96
N ALA A 592 30.25 -25.97 -20.78
CA ALA A 592 30.69 -26.84 -21.88
C ALA A 592 29.58 -27.04 -22.93
N GLU A 593 28.32 -27.04 -22.51
CA GLU A 593 27.14 -27.13 -23.38
C GLU A 593 26.67 -25.74 -23.87
N ASN A 594 27.14 -24.66 -23.22
CA ASN A 594 26.80 -23.28 -23.57
C ASN A 594 28.01 -22.33 -23.40
N PRO A 595 28.97 -22.32 -24.36
CA PRO A 595 30.19 -21.50 -24.29
C PRO A 595 29.93 -20.00 -24.17
N ALA A 596 28.76 -19.51 -24.61
CA ALA A 596 28.40 -18.11 -24.46
C ALA A 596 28.30 -17.68 -22.98
N ARG A 597 28.05 -18.60 -22.04
CA ARG A 597 28.10 -18.32 -20.58
C ARG A 597 29.52 -18.07 -20.09
N ALA A 598 30.49 -18.84 -20.59
CA ALA A 598 31.90 -18.67 -20.25
C ALA A 598 32.46 -17.36 -20.82
N LEU A 599 32.12 -17.03 -22.07
CA LEU A 599 32.49 -15.76 -22.71
C LEU A 599 31.81 -14.55 -22.04
N LEU A 600 30.57 -14.70 -21.58
CA LEU A 600 29.85 -13.69 -20.78
C LEU A 600 30.55 -13.42 -19.45
N TRP A 601 30.99 -14.47 -18.75
CA TRP A 601 31.75 -14.31 -17.51
C TRP A 601 33.07 -13.57 -17.76
N LEU A 602 33.80 -13.89 -18.85
CA LEU A 602 35.03 -13.19 -19.24
C LEU A 602 34.77 -11.72 -19.58
N PHE A 603 33.65 -11.41 -20.25
CA PHE A 603 33.22 -10.03 -20.49
C PHE A 603 32.95 -9.29 -19.18
N GLU A 604 32.30 -9.94 -18.21
CA GLU A 604 32.04 -9.38 -16.89
C GLU A 604 33.32 -9.19 -16.05
N GLN A 605 34.41 -9.90 -16.35
CA GLN A 605 35.75 -9.64 -15.80
C GLN A 605 36.57 -8.61 -16.60
N SER A 606 36.06 -8.12 -17.73
CA SER A 606 36.82 -7.23 -18.65
C SER A 606 36.62 -5.74 -18.33
N PRO A 607 37.53 -4.86 -18.79
CA PRO A 607 37.31 -3.41 -18.78
C PRO A 607 36.11 -2.92 -19.62
N HIS A 608 35.45 -3.80 -20.38
CA HIS A 608 34.23 -3.48 -21.14
C HIS A 608 32.94 -3.72 -20.35
N ASN A 609 33.03 -4.27 -19.14
CA ASN A 609 31.88 -4.37 -18.24
C ASN A 609 31.47 -2.97 -17.74
N GLU A 610 30.26 -2.52 -18.04
CA GLU A 610 29.74 -1.21 -17.64
C GLU A 610 29.69 -0.98 -16.11
N GLY A 611 29.69 -2.05 -15.29
CA GLY A 611 29.63 -1.98 -13.82
C GLY A 611 28.31 -1.45 -13.22
N THR A 612 27.45 -0.83 -14.04
CA THR A 612 26.14 -0.27 -13.68
C THR A 612 25.00 -1.29 -13.72
N ALA A 613 25.13 -2.37 -14.49
CA ALA A 613 24.11 -3.40 -14.61
C ALA A 613 23.77 -4.04 -13.25
N ASN A 614 22.48 -4.17 -12.96
CA ASN A 614 21.91 -4.73 -11.72
C ASN A 614 22.31 -4.00 -10.44
N ARG A 615 22.93 -2.82 -10.52
CA ARG A 615 23.37 -2.03 -9.37
C ARG A 615 22.16 -1.32 -8.74
N HIS A 616 21.79 -1.71 -7.52
CA HIS A 616 20.69 -1.08 -6.78
C HIS A 616 21.01 0.41 -6.54
N PRO A 617 20.16 1.35 -6.98
CA PRO A 617 20.48 2.78 -6.95
C PRO A 617 20.21 3.45 -5.59
N VAL A 618 20.30 2.70 -4.49
CA VAL A 618 20.43 3.26 -3.15
C VAL A 618 21.74 2.74 -2.58
N TYR A 619 22.66 3.67 -2.30
CA TYR A 619 23.96 3.35 -1.71
C TYR A 619 23.94 3.69 -0.22
N ALA A 620 24.80 3.05 0.56
CA ALA A 620 24.85 3.19 2.01
C ALA A 620 26.18 3.83 2.45
N VAL A 621 26.11 4.86 3.30
CA VAL A 621 27.28 5.40 4.01
C VAL A 621 27.60 4.45 5.19
N PRO A 622 28.76 3.79 5.21
CA PRO A 622 29.07 2.77 6.21
C PRO A 622 29.11 3.35 7.63
N SER A 623 28.55 2.63 8.61
CA SER A 623 28.46 3.08 10.00
C SER A 623 29.81 3.31 10.70
N SER A 624 30.92 2.91 10.07
CA SER A 624 32.30 3.10 10.53
C SER A 624 32.97 4.38 10.01
N MET A 625 32.35 5.09 9.07
CA MET A 625 32.84 6.38 8.57
C MET A 625 32.09 7.53 9.24
N GLN A 626 32.79 8.62 9.52
CA GLN A 626 32.15 9.92 9.75
C GLN A 626 32.13 10.70 8.43
N PRO A 627 31.09 11.49 8.15
CA PRO A 627 30.93 12.23 6.90
C PRO A 627 31.72 13.55 6.90
#